data_AF-A0A2V7NZP6-F1
#
_entry.id   AF-A0A2V7NZP6-F1
#
_cell.length_a   1.000
_cell.length_b   1.000
_cell.length_c   1.000
_cell.angle_alpha   90.00
_cell.angle_beta   90.00
_cell.angle_gamma   90.00
#
_symmetry.space_group_name_H-M   'P 1'
#
loop_
_entity.id
_entity.type
_entity.pdbx_description
1 polymer ?
#
loop_
_entity_poly.entity_id
_entity_poly.type
_entity_poly.pdbx_seq_one_letter_code
_entity_poly.pdbx_strand_id
1 'polypeptide(L)'
;MKQSMRVTRRAPRAAVHEASFPADPDFPQLAVASDPQRMLELFRRHLEPAAGKRYRIEDCVPLRFRCRQSTARCVLQYTLHLLEPGTGRRCDQGVTGLLYAQKGAAERLWREMQAADPSQGIPDDWLTFQSVGFIPDLEMVVQVFPYDRKLRNLRLVLGGALRDLEPQLLARLAPGEWRVTERTMAPTRYRTELGAALNYTLQACDAATGRAATLRCFVKVYRNDHGEHTFELLQSLGQRGERGEIPYSVVRPVAYRADLRTLVLEEAPGTALQRLLRGGHDAANALRITARAVAAFNQDDLGNANVAESPLAAQLEELRLGAAIVEWAQPELATLVRAISAAVAAGLEEVPPGPIHGDFKPDHVFLAGDRVIFIDLDSVVLGDPVRDPAHLFAYVAGRVGLDGLPAEEARAAARLFAAEYFDHVPEAWRRRFGLHCAGALVEVASAIFRRQEAHWPEKVAAAVAAARDCLG
;
A
#
# COMPACT_ATOMS: atom_id res chain seq x y z
N MET A 1 14.26 -27.67 -20.15
CA MET A 1 14.84 -26.32 -20.24
C MET A 1 14.29 -25.48 -19.09
N LYS A 2 15.14 -25.00 -18.18
CA LYS A 2 14.72 -24.08 -17.11
C LYS A 2 14.40 -22.72 -17.75
N GLN A 3 13.13 -22.48 -18.09
CA GLN A 3 12.68 -21.14 -18.51
C GLN A 3 12.76 -20.23 -17.28
N SER A 4 13.69 -19.26 -17.30
CA SER A 4 13.90 -18.32 -16.20
C SER A 4 12.73 -17.33 -16.08
N MET A 5 12.45 -16.87 -14.87
CA MET A 5 11.48 -15.81 -14.62
C MET A 5 12.12 -14.47 -14.97
N ARG A 6 11.51 -13.71 -15.88
CA ARG A 6 11.99 -12.38 -16.24
C ARG A 6 11.61 -11.39 -15.13
N VAL A 7 12.59 -10.62 -14.68
CA VAL A 7 12.41 -9.64 -13.61
C VAL A 7 12.35 -8.25 -14.21
N THR A 8 11.23 -7.54 -14.03
CA THR A 8 11.13 -6.10 -14.35
C THR A 8 11.15 -5.31 -13.06
N ARG A 9 12.29 -4.67 -12.77
CA ARG A 9 12.44 -3.77 -11.62
C ARG A 9 12.08 -2.35 -12.06
N ARG A 10 10.79 -2.01 -11.97
CA ARG A 10 10.33 -0.64 -12.10
C ARG A 10 9.52 -0.29 -10.87
N ALA A 11 10.16 0.39 -9.92
CA ALA A 11 9.45 0.95 -8.79
C ALA A 11 8.64 2.16 -9.28
N PRO A 12 7.53 2.51 -8.62
CA PRO A 12 6.81 3.74 -8.96
C PRO A 12 7.74 4.95 -8.80
N ARG A 13 7.77 5.82 -9.81
CA ARG A 13 8.50 7.09 -9.79
C ARG A 13 7.92 8.00 -8.70
N ALA A 14 8.73 8.39 -7.73
CA ALA A 14 8.44 9.51 -6.84
C ALA A 14 9.24 10.75 -7.29
N ALA A 15 8.69 11.94 -7.01
CA ALA A 15 9.31 13.21 -7.36
C ALA A 15 10.36 13.63 -6.32
N VAL A 16 11.28 14.48 -6.72
CA VAL A 16 12.39 15.01 -5.90
C VAL A 16 11.85 15.86 -4.73
N HIS A 17 12.44 15.72 -3.54
CA HIS A 17 12.04 16.39 -2.31
C HIS A 17 13.00 17.52 -1.92
N GLU A 18 12.45 18.68 -1.50
CA GLU A 18 13.22 19.79 -0.91
C GLU A 18 12.96 19.98 0.60
N ALA A 19 11.89 19.39 1.15
CA ALA A 19 11.52 19.58 2.56
C ALA A 19 12.23 18.60 3.51
N SER A 20 12.94 19.14 4.50
CA SER A 20 13.67 18.37 5.52
C SER A 20 12.76 17.93 6.68
N PHE A 21 13.07 16.80 7.31
CA PHE A 21 12.37 16.39 8.53
C PHE A 21 12.73 17.30 9.71
N PRO A 22 11.83 17.47 10.69
CA PRO A 22 12.15 18.11 11.95
C PRO A 22 13.27 17.35 12.69
N ALA A 23 14.06 18.10 13.48
CA ALA A 23 15.12 17.51 14.28
C ALA A 23 14.54 16.58 15.35
N ASP A 24 15.10 15.38 15.47
CA ASP A 24 14.72 14.39 16.47
C ASP A 24 15.94 14.05 17.34
N PRO A 25 15.92 14.32 18.65
CA PRO A 25 17.07 14.07 19.52
C PRO A 25 17.40 12.58 19.67
N ASP A 26 16.40 11.69 19.52
CA ASP A 26 16.61 10.24 19.57
C ASP A 26 17.16 9.72 18.23
N PHE A 27 17.00 10.47 17.14
CA PHE A 27 17.47 10.13 15.81
C PHE A 27 18.13 11.32 15.10
N PRO A 28 19.30 11.79 15.57
CA PRO A 28 20.01 12.91 14.95
C PRO A 28 20.39 12.64 13.49
N GLN A 29 20.43 11.36 13.10
CA GLN A 29 20.74 10.92 11.74
C GLN A 29 19.60 11.18 10.75
N LEU A 30 18.37 11.44 11.21
CA LEU A 30 17.21 11.64 10.31
C LEU A 30 17.40 12.80 9.34
N ALA A 31 18.04 13.90 9.78
CA ALA A 31 18.31 15.03 8.91
C ALA A 31 19.13 14.64 7.66
N VAL A 32 20.08 13.71 7.82
CA VAL A 32 20.84 13.16 6.68
C VAL A 32 20.05 12.07 5.96
N ALA A 33 19.38 11.18 6.70
CA ALA A 33 18.65 10.06 6.13
C ALA A 33 17.44 10.49 5.29
N SER A 34 16.84 11.65 5.55
CA SER A 34 15.75 12.21 4.74
C SER A 34 16.24 13.00 3.51
N ASP A 35 17.53 13.37 3.44
CA ASP A 35 18.11 14.15 2.35
C ASP A 35 18.48 13.22 1.17
N PRO A 36 17.81 13.34 0.00
CA PRO A 36 18.07 12.47 -1.15
C PRO A 36 19.50 12.56 -1.68
N GLN A 37 20.10 13.75 -1.67
CA GLN A 37 21.43 13.98 -2.24
C GLN A 37 22.51 13.40 -1.33
N ARG A 38 22.40 13.62 -0.01
CA ARG A 38 23.33 13.02 0.95
C ARG A 38 23.22 11.50 0.95
N MET A 39 21.99 10.97 0.91
CA MET A 39 21.79 9.52 0.83
C MET A 39 22.32 8.92 -0.47
N LEU A 40 22.21 9.61 -1.60
CA LEU A 40 22.80 9.17 -2.87
C LEU A 40 24.32 8.97 -2.75
N GLU A 41 25.02 9.92 -2.13
CA GLU A 41 26.47 9.82 -1.91
C GLU A 41 26.84 8.68 -0.96
N LEU A 42 26.08 8.51 0.13
CA LEU A 42 26.29 7.43 1.09
C LEU A 42 26.05 6.06 0.45
N PHE A 43 25.00 5.89 -0.35
CA PHE A 43 24.74 4.63 -1.05
C PHE A 43 25.81 4.33 -2.10
N ARG A 44 26.32 5.34 -2.83
CA ARG A 44 27.45 5.15 -3.77
C ARG A 44 28.73 4.69 -3.09
N ARG A 45 28.97 5.15 -1.86
CA ARG A 45 30.16 4.82 -1.08
C ARG A 45 30.07 3.43 -0.44
N HIS A 46 28.90 3.07 0.08
CA HIS A 46 28.75 1.95 1.01
C HIS A 46 28.00 0.73 0.46
N LEU A 47 27.28 0.83 -0.67
CA LEU A 47 26.64 -0.35 -1.26
C LEU A 47 27.63 -1.16 -2.11
N GLU A 48 28.02 -2.32 -1.60
CA GLU A 48 28.89 -3.25 -2.30
C GLU A 48 28.11 -4.06 -3.36
N PRO A 49 28.58 -4.13 -4.61
CA PRO A 49 27.95 -4.96 -5.63
C PRO A 49 27.90 -6.44 -5.23
N ALA A 50 26.82 -7.14 -5.63
CA ALA A 50 26.79 -8.59 -5.52
C ALA A 50 27.82 -9.24 -6.47
N ALA A 51 28.18 -10.49 -6.21
CA ALA A 51 29.17 -11.22 -7.00
C ALA A 51 28.81 -11.19 -8.50
N GLY A 52 29.76 -10.75 -9.34
CA GLY A 52 29.58 -10.65 -10.80
C GLY A 52 28.67 -9.52 -11.27
N LYS A 53 28.13 -8.68 -10.37
CA LYS A 53 27.26 -7.55 -10.70
C LYS A 53 28.04 -6.23 -10.73
N ARG A 54 27.65 -5.30 -11.60
CA ARG A 54 28.20 -3.95 -11.68
C ARG A 54 27.10 -2.95 -12.01
N TYR A 55 26.84 -2.03 -11.09
CA TYR A 55 25.83 -0.99 -11.23
C TYR A 55 26.39 0.37 -10.82
N ARG A 56 25.99 1.42 -11.55
CA ARG A 56 26.17 2.81 -11.15
C ARG A 56 24.84 3.33 -10.61
N ILE A 57 24.87 3.89 -9.40
CA ILE A 57 23.71 4.55 -8.81
C ILE A 57 23.62 5.96 -9.40
N GLU A 58 22.65 6.21 -10.28
CA GLU A 58 22.42 7.51 -10.92
C GLU A 58 21.70 8.47 -9.97
N ASP A 59 20.72 7.97 -9.21
CA ASP A 59 19.80 8.78 -8.41
C ASP A 59 19.22 8.00 -7.21
N CYS A 60 18.71 8.72 -6.20
CA CYS A 60 18.14 8.18 -4.97
C CYS A 60 16.89 8.95 -4.58
N VAL A 61 15.76 8.26 -4.48
CA VAL A 61 14.45 8.88 -4.19
C VAL A 61 13.86 8.27 -2.91
N PRO A 62 13.64 9.05 -1.84
CA PRO A 62 12.86 8.60 -0.69
C PRO A 62 11.45 8.19 -1.12
N LEU A 63 10.97 7.07 -0.59
CA LEU A 63 9.67 6.49 -0.97
C LEU A 63 8.73 6.34 0.22
N ARG A 64 9.28 6.05 1.41
CA ARG A 64 8.45 5.84 2.59
C ARG A 64 9.24 6.10 3.85
N PHE A 65 8.54 6.66 4.82
CA PHE A 65 9.03 6.81 6.18
C PHE A 65 8.09 6.13 7.18
N ARG A 66 8.69 5.47 8.17
CA ARG A 66 7.99 4.90 9.31
C ARG A 66 8.84 5.09 10.57
N CYS A 67 8.48 6.10 11.37
CA CYS A 67 8.85 6.18 12.77
C CYS A 67 7.77 5.48 13.63
N ARG A 68 8.13 4.95 14.81
CA ARG A 68 7.14 4.48 15.78
C ARG A 68 7.35 5.11 17.14
N GLN A 69 6.24 5.64 17.66
CA GLN A 69 5.95 6.09 19.03
C GLN A 69 5.93 4.95 20.08
N SER A 70 6.48 3.77 19.77
CA SER A 70 6.52 2.60 20.68
C SER A 70 7.74 1.68 20.49
N THR A 71 8.65 2.01 19.57
CA THR A 71 9.89 1.25 19.35
C THR A 71 11.01 2.24 19.06
N ALA A 72 12.18 2.03 19.64
CA ALA A 72 13.38 2.84 19.45
C ALA A 72 14.01 2.70 18.05
N ARG A 73 13.22 2.77 16.97
CA ARG A 73 13.71 2.67 15.58
C ARG A 73 12.88 3.45 14.54
N CYS A 74 13.58 3.91 13.51
CA CYS A 74 13.02 4.49 12.29
C CYS A 74 13.33 3.61 11.08
N VAL A 75 12.40 3.56 10.12
CA VAL A 75 12.54 2.81 8.86
C VAL A 75 12.31 3.75 7.69
N LEU A 76 13.32 3.85 6.81
CA LEU A 76 13.28 4.66 5.60
C LEU A 76 13.41 3.75 4.39
N GLN A 77 12.51 3.88 3.42
CA GLN A 77 12.61 3.17 2.14
C GLN A 77 12.98 4.16 1.03
N TYR A 78 13.87 3.73 0.16
CA TYR A 78 14.37 4.47 -0.98
C TYR A 78 14.24 3.64 -2.26
N THR A 79 14.09 4.33 -3.38
CA THR A 79 14.28 3.79 -4.72
C THR A 79 15.58 4.35 -5.28
N LEU A 80 16.50 3.47 -5.66
CA LEU A 80 17.72 3.83 -6.38
C LEU A 80 17.52 3.62 -7.88
N HIS A 81 17.86 4.63 -8.69
CA HIS A 81 17.92 4.46 -10.14
C HIS A 81 19.32 3.97 -10.52
N LEU A 82 19.40 2.80 -11.13
CA LEU A 82 20.65 2.12 -11.46
C LEU A 82 20.89 2.10 -12.97
N LEU A 83 22.15 2.25 -13.36
CA LEU A 83 22.65 1.98 -14.71
C LEU A 83 23.64 0.82 -14.67
N GLU A 84 23.44 -0.19 -15.52
CA GLU A 84 24.37 -1.30 -15.73
C GLU A 84 25.37 -0.93 -16.84
N PRO A 85 26.65 -0.63 -16.53
CA PRO A 85 27.55 -0.04 -17.53
C PRO A 85 27.84 -0.93 -18.73
N GLY A 86 27.83 -2.26 -18.54
CA GLY A 86 28.13 -3.21 -19.61
C GLY A 86 27.03 -3.34 -20.66
N THR A 87 25.76 -3.06 -20.29
CA THR A 87 24.59 -3.23 -21.17
C THR A 87 23.89 -1.92 -21.48
N GLY A 88 24.17 -0.86 -20.72
CA GLY A 88 23.41 0.40 -20.75
C GLY A 88 22.00 0.29 -20.16
N ARG A 89 21.64 -0.86 -19.58
CA ARG A 89 20.30 -1.11 -19.04
C ARG A 89 20.09 -0.28 -17.76
N ARG A 90 18.92 0.37 -17.67
CA ARG A 90 18.47 1.05 -16.46
C ARG A 90 17.44 0.22 -15.71
N CYS A 91 17.51 0.23 -14.38
CA CYS A 91 16.54 -0.44 -13.52
C CYS A 91 16.44 0.24 -12.15
N ASP A 92 15.33 -0.01 -11.46
CA ASP A 92 15.10 0.53 -10.12
C ASP A 92 15.46 -0.50 -9.05
N GLN A 93 16.02 -0.05 -7.93
CA GLN A 93 16.37 -0.90 -6.79
C GLN A 93 15.79 -0.34 -5.51
N GLY A 94 14.91 -1.11 -4.86
CA GLY A 94 14.40 -0.79 -3.53
C GLY A 94 15.47 -1.04 -2.46
N VAL A 95 15.67 -0.06 -1.59
CA VAL A 95 16.61 -0.12 -0.46
C VAL A 95 15.90 0.34 0.81
N THR A 96 16.14 -0.32 1.94
CA THR A 96 15.59 0.07 3.24
C THR A 96 16.72 0.39 4.21
N GLY A 97 16.70 1.59 4.78
CA GLY A 97 17.50 1.98 5.94
C GLY A 97 16.76 1.72 7.24
N LEU A 98 17.43 1.11 8.21
CA LEU A 98 16.96 0.95 9.58
C LEU A 98 17.88 1.75 10.52
N LEU A 99 17.29 2.71 11.23
CA LEU A 99 17.94 3.50 12.27
C LEU A 99 17.41 3.09 13.64
N TYR A 100 18.28 3.12 14.64
CA TYR A 100 17.94 2.79 16.03
C TYR A 100 18.36 3.93 16.95
N ALA A 101 17.53 4.27 17.95
CA ALA A 101 17.89 5.33 18.90
C ALA A 101 19.02 4.89 19.83
N GLN A 102 19.08 3.59 20.15
CA GLN A 102 20.15 3.04 20.96
C GLN A 102 21.43 2.86 20.13
N LYS A 103 22.50 3.52 20.56
CA LYS A 103 23.85 3.37 19.98
C LYS A 103 24.34 1.91 19.99
N GLY A 104 24.97 1.51 18.90
CA GLY A 104 25.45 0.16 18.61
C GLY A 104 24.37 -0.88 18.27
N ALA A 105 23.07 -0.55 18.37
CA ALA A 105 22.01 -1.52 18.13
C ALA A 105 21.90 -1.91 16.65
N ALA A 106 22.11 -0.95 15.75
CA ALA A 106 22.11 -1.20 14.31
C ALA A 106 23.30 -2.09 13.91
N GLU A 107 24.49 -1.80 14.42
CA GLU A 107 25.69 -2.59 14.13
C GLU A 107 25.56 -4.04 14.61
N ARG A 108 25.01 -4.26 15.82
CA ARG A 108 24.72 -5.61 16.33
C ARG A 108 23.77 -6.37 15.42
N LEU A 109 22.68 -5.72 14.99
CA LEU A 109 21.72 -6.32 14.08
C LEU A 109 22.33 -6.66 12.72
N TRP A 110 23.17 -5.77 12.18
CA TRP A 110 23.87 -6.00 10.92
C TRP A 110 24.78 -7.23 10.98
N ARG A 111 25.55 -7.39 12.07
CA ARG A 111 26.40 -8.58 12.29
C ARG A 111 25.57 -9.87 12.37
N GLU A 112 24.45 -9.83 13.10
CA GLU A 112 23.52 -10.97 13.19
C GLU A 112 22.98 -11.36 11.80
N MET A 113 22.60 -10.36 10.99
CA MET A 113 22.08 -10.59 9.65
C MET A 113 23.12 -11.18 8.71
N GLN A 114 24.37 -10.72 8.77
CA GLN A 114 25.44 -11.26 7.92
C GLN A 114 25.79 -12.72 8.23
N ALA A 115 25.63 -13.15 9.48
CA ALA A 115 25.95 -14.51 9.89
C ALA A 115 25.06 -15.57 9.20
N ALA A 116 23.83 -15.21 8.83
CA ALA A 116 22.98 -16.04 7.99
C ALA A 116 23.14 -15.59 6.54
N ASP A 117 23.63 -16.44 5.62
CA ASP A 117 23.82 -16.07 4.20
C ASP A 117 22.58 -15.33 3.64
N PRO A 118 22.63 -13.98 3.53
CA PRO A 118 21.43 -13.20 3.26
C PRO A 118 20.95 -13.39 1.82
N SER A 119 21.86 -13.79 0.94
CA SER A 119 21.58 -14.01 -0.48
C SER A 119 20.97 -15.38 -0.76
N GLN A 120 21.05 -16.30 0.20
CA GLN A 120 20.58 -17.67 0.03
C GLN A 120 19.10 -17.71 -0.36
N GLY A 121 18.80 -18.35 -1.48
CA GLY A 121 17.44 -18.53 -2.00
C GLY A 121 16.87 -17.32 -2.76
N ILE A 122 17.61 -16.22 -2.89
CA ILE A 122 17.25 -15.11 -3.78
C ILE A 122 17.74 -15.45 -5.20
N PRO A 123 16.89 -15.36 -6.24
CA PRO A 123 17.35 -15.60 -7.60
C PRO A 123 18.37 -14.55 -8.04
N ASP A 124 19.38 -14.97 -8.82
CA ASP A 124 20.48 -14.10 -9.26
C ASP A 124 20.01 -12.85 -10.03
N ASP A 125 18.90 -12.97 -10.78
CA ASP A 125 18.26 -11.86 -11.51
C ASP A 125 17.67 -10.78 -10.60
N TRP A 126 17.55 -11.03 -9.29
CA TRP A 126 17.13 -10.07 -8.26
C TRP A 126 18.30 -9.47 -7.47
N LEU A 127 19.51 -10.02 -7.59
CA LEU A 127 20.69 -9.47 -6.91
C LEU A 127 21.26 -8.28 -7.69
N THR A 128 21.64 -7.23 -6.97
CA THR A 128 22.32 -6.03 -7.51
C THR A 128 23.53 -5.71 -6.65
N PHE A 129 23.25 -5.50 -5.37
CA PHE A 129 24.21 -5.28 -4.29
C PHE A 129 24.13 -6.43 -3.30
N GLN A 130 25.06 -6.49 -2.35
CA GLN A 130 24.92 -7.33 -1.17
C GLN A 130 23.55 -7.06 -0.53
N SER A 131 22.88 -8.13 -0.13
CA SER A 131 21.50 -8.07 0.38
C SER A 131 21.38 -7.29 1.70
N VAL A 132 22.47 -7.20 2.45
CA VAL A 132 22.57 -6.46 3.70
C VAL A 132 23.88 -5.66 3.71
N GLY A 133 23.81 -4.39 4.09
CA GLY A 133 24.96 -3.50 4.27
C GLY A 133 24.84 -2.69 5.56
N PHE A 134 25.87 -1.90 5.86
CA PHE A 134 25.91 -1.00 7.01
C PHE A 134 26.55 0.33 6.60
N ILE A 135 25.95 1.44 7.02
CA ILE A 135 26.49 2.79 6.82
C ILE A 135 26.95 3.31 8.19
N PRO A 136 28.26 3.29 8.49
CA PRO A 136 28.78 3.69 9.78
C PRO A 136 28.45 5.14 10.13
N ASP A 137 28.49 6.05 9.14
CA ASP A 137 28.23 7.48 9.32
C ASP A 137 26.85 7.77 9.95
N LEU A 138 25.87 6.91 9.67
CA LEU A 138 24.49 7.03 10.17
C LEU A 138 24.13 5.97 11.20
N GLU A 139 25.06 5.07 11.53
CA GLU A 139 24.76 3.85 12.27
C GLU A 139 23.52 3.12 11.71
N MET A 140 23.47 2.94 10.39
CA MET A 140 22.28 2.49 9.68
C MET A 140 22.48 1.10 9.07
N VAL A 141 21.56 0.17 9.37
CA VAL A 141 21.49 -1.11 8.63
C VAL A 141 20.77 -0.89 7.33
N VAL A 142 21.33 -1.40 6.23
CA VAL A 142 20.73 -1.31 4.90
C VAL A 142 20.30 -2.70 4.45
N GLN A 143 19.04 -2.85 4.04
CA GLN A 143 18.52 -4.06 3.39
C GLN A 143 18.19 -3.75 1.93
N VAL A 144 18.70 -4.57 1.01
CA VAL A 144 18.47 -4.43 -0.43
C VAL A 144 17.38 -5.41 -0.86
N PHE A 145 16.26 -4.89 -1.38
CA PHE A 145 15.16 -5.71 -1.86
C PHE A 145 15.67 -6.71 -2.92
N PRO A 146 15.30 -8.00 -2.86
CA PRO A 146 14.17 -8.55 -2.11
C PRO A 146 14.49 -9.11 -0.73
N TYR A 147 15.69 -8.90 -0.20
CA TYR A 147 15.98 -9.32 1.17
C TYR A 147 15.14 -8.53 2.17
N ASP A 148 14.43 -9.26 3.02
CA ASP A 148 13.67 -8.72 4.13
C ASP A 148 13.69 -9.73 5.29
N ARG A 149 14.28 -9.32 6.42
CA ARG A 149 14.45 -10.18 7.60
C ARG A 149 13.13 -10.70 8.19
N LYS A 150 12.02 -10.00 7.98
CA LYS A 150 10.68 -10.33 8.51
C LYS A 150 9.75 -10.92 7.44
N LEU A 151 10.07 -10.77 6.16
CA LEU A 151 9.37 -11.43 5.03
C LEU A 151 10.25 -12.51 4.38
N ARG A 152 10.68 -13.50 5.18
CA ARG A 152 11.60 -14.56 4.73
C ARG A 152 11.05 -15.45 3.62
N ASN A 153 9.72 -15.48 3.47
CA ASN A 153 8.97 -16.15 2.42
C ASN A 153 9.06 -15.44 1.06
N LEU A 154 9.36 -14.14 1.02
CA LEU A 154 9.42 -13.37 -0.22
C LEU A 154 10.43 -13.93 -1.22
N ARG A 155 11.62 -14.35 -0.75
CA ARG A 155 12.64 -14.97 -1.61
C ARG A 155 12.16 -16.27 -2.25
N LEU A 156 11.35 -17.07 -1.55
CA LEU A 156 10.82 -18.33 -2.07
C LEU A 156 9.79 -18.07 -3.16
N VAL A 157 8.91 -17.10 -2.94
CA VAL A 157 7.92 -16.64 -3.93
C VAL A 157 8.63 -16.14 -5.19
N LEU A 158 9.66 -15.30 -5.04
CA LEU A 158 10.52 -14.86 -6.15
C LEU A 158 11.33 -16.00 -6.79
N GLY A 159 11.64 -17.05 -6.03
CA GLY A 159 12.28 -18.28 -6.48
C GLY A 159 11.39 -19.18 -7.34
N GLY A 160 10.11 -18.84 -7.51
CA GLY A 160 9.16 -19.62 -8.31
C GLY A 160 8.40 -20.66 -7.50
N ALA A 161 8.26 -20.48 -6.18
CA ALA A 161 7.47 -21.38 -5.32
C ALA A 161 5.97 -21.42 -5.67
N LEU A 162 5.48 -20.50 -6.51
CA LEU A 162 4.07 -20.44 -6.96
C LEU A 162 3.81 -21.13 -8.31
N ARG A 163 4.81 -21.78 -8.92
CA ARG A 163 4.68 -22.40 -10.25
C ARG A 163 3.65 -23.53 -10.29
N ASP A 164 3.43 -24.19 -9.17
CA ASP A 164 2.40 -25.22 -9.01
C ASP A 164 0.97 -24.68 -9.07
N LEU A 165 0.78 -23.36 -8.94
CA LEU A 165 -0.51 -22.69 -9.16
C LEU A 165 -0.76 -22.33 -10.64
N GLU A 166 0.24 -22.44 -11.52
CA GLU A 166 0.09 -22.14 -12.96
C GLU A 166 -1.05 -22.92 -13.63
N PRO A 167 -1.26 -24.24 -13.38
CA PRO A 167 -2.39 -24.96 -13.96
C PRO A 167 -3.76 -24.36 -13.58
N GLN A 168 -3.94 -23.91 -12.33
CA GLN A 168 -5.18 -23.27 -11.89
C GLN A 168 -5.38 -21.91 -12.57
N LEU A 169 -4.29 -21.16 -12.77
CA LEU A 169 -4.33 -19.90 -13.51
C LEU A 169 -4.66 -20.11 -14.99
N LEU A 170 -4.06 -21.13 -15.63
CA LEU A 170 -4.30 -21.48 -17.03
C LEU A 170 -5.72 -22.00 -17.28
N ALA A 171 -6.33 -22.68 -16.31
CA ALA A 171 -7.71 -23.17 -16.40
C ALA A 171 -8.75 -22.04 -16.59
N ARG A 172 -8.36 -20.78 -16.37
CA ARG A 172 -9.19 -19.59 -16.60
C ARG A 172 -9.21 -19.14 -18.07
N LEU A 173 -8.29 -19.64 -18.88
CA LEU A 173 -8.32 -19.42 -20.32
C LEU A 173 -9.40 -20.30 -20.96
N ALA A 174 -9.80 -19.96 -22.18
CA ALA A 174 -10.72 -20.80 -22.95
C ALA A 174 -10.15 -22.23 -23.09
N PRO A 175 -11.00 -23.28 -23.20
CA PRO A 175 -10.54 -24.66 -23.33
C PRO A 175 -9.44 -24.82 -24.39
N GLY A 176 -8.36 -25.51 -24.03
CA GLY A 176 -7.18 -25.66 -24.88
C GLY A 176 -5.96 -26.22 -24.14
N GLU A 177 -4.92 -26.59 -24.90
CA GLU A 177 -3.67 -27.14 -24.36
C GLU A 177 -2.66 -26.02 -24.09
N TRP A 178 -2.94 -25.20 -23.08
CA TRP A 178 -2.11 -24.05 -22.77
C TRP A 178 -0.77 -24.43 -22.14
N ARG A 179 0.30 -23.79 -22.63
CA ARG A 179 1.64 -23.89 -22.05
C ARG A 179 2.21 -22.51 -21.81
N VAL A 180 2.73 -22.28 -20.59
CA VAL A 180 3.41 -21.03 -20.25
C VAL A 180 4.71 -20.91 -21.04
N THR A 181 4.89 -19.79 -21.73
CA THR A 181 6.07 -19.45 -22.53
C THR A 181 6.99 -18.46 -21.82
N GLU A 182 6.43 -17.48 -21.09
CA GLU A 182 7.18 -16.48 -20.32
C GLU A 182 6.51 -16.21 -18.97
N ARG A 183 7.33 -15.95 -17.95
CA ARG A 183 6.91 -15.60 -16.59
C ARG A 183 7.57 -14.31 -16.20
N THR A 184 6.80 -13.32 -15.78
CA THR A 184 7.35 -12.07 -15.27
C THR A 184 6.76 -11.77 -13.90
N MET A 185 7.60 -11.37 -12.96
CA MET A 185 7.14 -10.91 -11.65
C MET A 185 7.76 -9.56 -11.31
N ALA A 186 6.93 -8.61 -10.90
CA ALA A 186 7.33 -7.24 -10.63
C ALA A 186 6.66 -6.73 -9.34
N PRO A 187 7.39 -6.06 -8.43
CA PRO A 187 6.78 -5.48 -7.25
C PRO A 187 5.85 -4.33 -7.64
N THR A 188 4.62 -4.36 -7.13
CA THR A 188 3.67 -3.25 -7.25
C THR A 188 3.65 -2.42 -5.97
N ARG A 189 3.84 -3.06 -4.82
CA ARG A 189 3.94 -2.40 -3.52
C ARG A 189 4.84 -3.21 -2.60
N TYR A 190 5.74 -2.55 -1.89
CA TYR A 190 6.58 -3.20 -0.88
C TYR A 190 6.60 -2.36 0.39
N ARG A 191 6.09 -2.94 1.49
CA ARG A 191 6.10 -2.34 2.83
C ARG A 191 7.08 -3.15 3.66
N THR A 192 8.31 -2.68 3.79
CA THR A 192 9.38 -3.42 4.50
C THR A 192 8.88 -3.95 5.85
N GLU A 193 9.12 -5.23 6.07
CA GLU A 193 8.77 -6.04 7.24
C GLU A 193 7.27 -6.26 7.49
N LEU A 194 6.40 -5.79 6.58
CA LEU A 194 4.94 -5.91 6.70
C LEU A 194 4.35 -6.79 5.62
N GLY A 195 4.72 -6.55 4.36
CA GLY A 195 4.29 -7.36 3.23
C GLY A 195 4.74 -6.80 1.88
N ALA A 196 4.57 -7.60 0.84
CA ALA A 196 4.82 -7.23 -0.55
C ALA A 196 3.63 -7.63 -1.42
N ALA A 197 3.24 -6.76 -2.35
CA ALA A 197 2.33 -7.08 -3.44
C ALA A 197 3.14 -7.09 -4.75
N LEU A 198 2.98 -8.15 -5.53
CA LEU A 198 3.70 -8.39 -6.77
C LEU A 198 2.68 -8.62 -7.89
N ASN A 199 2.91 -8.03 -9.06
CA ASN A 199 2.20 -8.42 -10.28
C ASN A 199 2.94 -9.63 -10.87
N TYR A 200 2.22 -10.72 -11.06
CA TYR A 200 2.71 -11.94 -11.68
C TYR A 200 1.98 -12.15 -13.02
N THR A 201 2.74 -12.05 -14.09
CA THR A 201 2.29 -12.14 -15.47
C THR A 201 2.77 -13.44 -16.10
N LEU A 202 1.85 -14.21 -16.67
CA LEU A 202 2.11 -15.40 -17.46
C LEU A 202 1.76 -15.11 -18.91
N GLN A 203 2.70 -15.33 -19.82
CA GLN A 203 2.37 -15.50 -21.24
C GLN A 203 2.22 -16.99 -21.51
N ALA A 204 1.16 -17.37 -22.21
CA ALA A 204 0.86 -18.75 -22.55
C ALA A 204 0.51 -18.89 -24.03
N CYS A 205 0.79 -20.06 -24.60
CA CYS A 205 0.42 -20.41 -25.95
C CYS A 205 -0.35 -21.74 -25.94
N ASP A 206 -1.45 -21.80 -26.67
CA ASP A 206 -2.21 -23.01 -26.93
C ASP A 206 -1.44 -23.88 -27.93
N ALA A 207 -1.05 -25.09 -27.53
CA ALA A 207 -0.26 -25.99 -28.36
C ALA A 207 -1.01 -26.47 -29.61
N ALA A 208 -2.33 -26.53 -29.58
CA ALA A 208 -3.15 -27.02 -30.69
C ALA A 208 -3.46 -25.91 -31.70
N THR A 209 -3.78 -24.70 -31.22
CA THR A 209 -4.23 -23.60 -32.09
C THR A 209 -3.17 -22.52 -32.33
N GLY A 210 -2.06 -22.54 -31.59
CA GLY A 210 -1.03 -21.49 -31.62
C GLY A 210 -1.50 -20.16 -31.02
N ARG A 211 -2.67 -20.13 -30.36
CA ARG A 211 -3.23 -18.89 -29.79
C ARG A 211 -2.41 -18.47 -28.58
N ALA A 212 -1.99 -17.21 -28.54
CA ALA A 212 -1.32 -16.63 -27.38
C ALA A 212 -2.34 -15.99 -26.41
N ALA A 213 -2.04 -16.04 -25.12
CA ALA A 213 -2.77 -15.34 -24.07
C ALA A 213 -1.82 -14.79 -23.00
N THR A 214 -2.23 -13.70 -22.36
CA THR A 214 -1.53 -13.13 -21.22
C THR A 214 -2.47 -13.16 -20.01
N LEU A 215 -2.03 -13.82 -18.94
CA LEU A 215 -2.71 -13.83 -17.65
C LEU A 215 -1.96 -12.96 -16.66
N ARG A 216 -2.70 -12.23 -15.84
CA ARG A 216 -2.14 -11.41 -14.77
C ARG A 216 -2.84 -11.74 -13.46
N CYS A 217 -2.04 -11.80 -12.41
CA CYS A 217 -2.49 -12.00 -11.04
C CYS A 217 -1.65 -11.17 -10.09
N PHE A 218 -2.20 -10.89 -8.91
CA PHE A 218 -1.54 -10.15 -7.85
C PHE A 218 -1.22 -11.10 -6.70
N VAL A 219 0.06 -11.13 -6.32
CA VAL A 219 0.60 -11.99 -5.28
C VAL A 219 0.90 -11.13 -4.07
N LYS A 220 0.16 -11.32 -2.97
CA LYS A 220 0.37 -10.65 -1.69
C LYS A 220 1.11 -11.59 -0.74
N VAL A 221 2.34 -11.22 -0.40
CA VAL A 221 3.22 -11.93 0.53
C VAL A 221 3.12 -11.25 1.89
N TYR A 222 2.67 -11.99 2.90
CA TYR A 222 2.43 -11.49 4.26
C TYR A 222 3.55 -11.91 5.21
N ARG A 223 3.75 -11.11 6.27
CA ARG A 223 4.63 -11.49 7.39
C ARG A 223 4.03 -12.56 8.32
N ASN A 224 2.70 -12.63 8.36
CA ASN A 224 1.89 -13.44 9.26
C ASN A 224 0.77 -14.14 8.47
N ASP A 225 -0.06 -14.91 9.15
CA ASP A 225 -1.07 -15.77 8.52
C ASP A 225 -2.38 -15.01 8.17
N HIS A 226 -2.38 -13.68 8.31
CA HIS A 226 -3.56 -12.81 8.07
C HIS A 226 -4.22 -13.01 6.70
N GLY A 227 -3.43 -13.34 5.68
CA GLY A 227 -3.95 -13.57 4.32
C GLY A 227 -4.91 -14.76 4.20
N GLU A 228 -4.93 -15.69 5.16
CA GLU A 228 -5.88 -16.80 5.19
C GLU A 228 -7.30 -16.30 5.43
N HIS A 229 -7.50 -15.46 6.45
CA HIS A 229 -8.80 -14.86 6.74
C HIS A 229 -9.29 -13.97 5.59
N THR A 230 -8.40 -13.20 4.95
CA THR A 230 -8.76 -12.43 3.74
C THR A 230 -9.21 -13.37 2.61
N PHE A 231 -8.54 -14.51 2.41
CA PHE A 231 -8.91 -15.49 1.39
C PHE A 231 -10.31 -16.07 1.62
N GLU A 232 -10.63 -16.47 2.85
CA GLU A 232 -11.95 -16.97 3.24
C GLU A 232 -13.05 -15.94 3.01
N LEU A 233 -12.81 -14.69 3.44
CA LEU A 233 -13.74 -13.58 3.23
C LEU A 233 -14.00 -13.33 1.74
N LEU A 234 -12.94 -13.25 0.93
CA LEU A 234 -13.05 -13.02 -0.51
C LEU A 234 -13.79 -14.16 -1.22
N GLN A 235 -13.58 -15.42 -0.79
CA GLN A 235 -14.32 -16.55 -1.36
C GLN A 235 -15.81 -16.47 -1.03
N SER A 236 -16.15 -16.19 0.23
CA SER A 236 -17.55 -16.05 0.66
C SER A 236 -18.26 -14.93 -0.12
N LEU A 237 -17.67 -13.72 -0.13
CA LEU A 237 -18.23 -12.58 -0.86
C LEU A 237 -18.28 -12.81 -2.37
N GLY A 238 -17.25 -13.45 -2.94
CA GLY A 238 -17.22 -13.79 -4.36
C GLY A 238 -18.38 -14.70 -4.77
N GLN A 239 -18.64 -15.76 -3.99
CA GLN A 239 -19.75 -16.69 -4.25
C GLN A 239 -21.13 -16.03 -4.10
N ARG A 240 -21.29 -15.16 -3.09
CA ARG A 240 -22.53 -14.38 -2.90
C ARG A 240 -22.77 -13.42 -4.08
N GLY A 241 -21.72 -12.78 -4.56
CA GLY A 241 -21.76 -11.92 -5.75
C GLY A 241 -22.12 -12.69 -7.03
N GLU A 242 -21.59 -13.90 -7.22
CA GLU A 242 -21.94 -14.78 -8.35
C GLU A 242 -23.42 -15.21 -8.32
N ARG A 243 -23.99 -15.41 -7.13
CA ARG A 243 -25.42 -15.72 -6.95
C ARG A 243 -26.34 -14.49 -7.02
N GLY A 244 -25.78 -13.28 -7.15
CA GLY A 244 -26.55 -12.04 -7.19
C GLY A 244 -27.15 -11.64 -5.84
N GLU A 245 -26.63 -12.16 -4.73
CA GLU A 245 -27.12 -11.88 -3.37
C GLU A 245 -26.64 -10.53 -2.83
N ILE A 246 -25.60 -9.96 -3.44
CA ILE A 246 -25.03 -8.66 -3.07
C ILE A 246 -24.84 -7.78 -4.32
N PRO A 247 -25.01 -6.46 -4.22
CA PRO A 247 -24.97 -5.54 -5.36
C PRO A 247 -23.54 -5.07 -5.72
N TYR A 248 -22.51 -5.64 -5.10
CA TYR A 248 -21.10 -5.35 -5.36
C TYR A 248 -20.31 -6.64 -5.59
N SER A 249 -19.09 -6.50 -6.08
CA SER A 249 -18.16 -7.61 -6.27
C SER A 249 -16.87 -7.36 -5.49
N VAL A 250 -16.10 -8.42 -5.29
CA VAL A 250 -14.74 -8.36 -4.74
C VAL A 250 -13.77 -8.96 -5.73
N VAL A 251 -12.48 -8.60 -5.62
CA VAL A 251 -11.44 -9.28 -6.40
C VAL A 251 -11.49 -10.78 -6.16
N ARG A 252 -11.48 -11.55 -7.25
CA ARG A 252 -11.55 -13.00 -7.16
C ARG A 252 -10.26 -13.55 -6.55
N PRO A 253 -10.35 -14.32 -5.46
CA PRO A 253 -9.19 -15.01 -4.92
C PRO A 253 -8.92 -16.28 -5.74
N VAL A 254 -7.64 -16.54 -6.02
CA VAL A 254 -7.20 -17.75 -6.73
C VAL A 254 -6.81 -18.83 -5.74
N ALA A 255 -5.89 -18.51 -4.82
CA ALA A 255 -5.39 -19.45 -3.83
C ALA A 255 -4.73 -18.73 -2.66
N TYR A 256 -4.73 -19.36 -1.48
CA TYR A 256 -3.86 -19.02 -0.37
C TYR A 256 -2.88 -20.15 -0.10
N ARG A 257 -1.60 -19.81 0.07
CA ARG A 257 -0.51 -20.74 0.39
C ARG A 257 -0.01 -20.45 1.79
N ALA A 258 -0.48 -21.25 2.76
CA ALA A 258 -0.14 -21.09 4.18
C ALA A 258 1.37 -21.24 4.45
N ASP A 259 2.03 -22.21 3.80
CA ASP A 259 3.47 -22.44 3.88
C ASP A 259 4.30 -21.23 3.41
N LEU A 260 3.74 -20.43 2.50
CA LEU A 260 4.35 -19.23 1.96
C LEU A 260 3.72 -17.95 2.52
N ARG A 261 2.69 -18.02 3.38
CA ARG A 261 1.88 -16.87 3.81
C ARG A 261 1.53 -15.94 2.65
N THR A 262 1.02 -16.50 1.57
CA THR A 262 0.88 -15.79 0.30
C THR A 262 -0.51 -15.97 -0.29
N LEU A 263 -1.20 -14.85 -0.56
CA LEU A 263 -2.49 -14.79 -1.22
C LEU A 263 -2.30 -14.44 -2.71
N VAL A 264 -2.92 -15.22 -3.60
CA VAL A 264 -2.94 -14.97 -5.03
C VAL A 264 -4.34 -14.51 -5.43
N LEU A 265 -4.42 -13.34 -6.06
CA LEU A 265 -5.64 -12.67 -6.48
C LEU A 265 -5.63 -12.50 -8.00
N GLU A 266 -6.79 -12.52 -8.63
CA GLU A 266 -6.91 -12.14 -10.04
C GLU A 266 -6.62 -10.64 -10.25
N GLU A 267 -6.29 -10.24 -11.48
CA GLU A 267 -6.39 -8.83 -11.85
C GLU A 267 -7.87 -8.43 -11.85
N ALA A 268 -8.23 -7.42 -11.05
CA ALA A 268 -9.58 -6.88 -11.03
C ALA A 268 -9.94 -6.31 -12.41
N PRO A 269 -11.10 -6.68 -12.99
CA PRO A 269 -11.51 -6.14 -14.27
C PRO A 269 -11.92 -4.67 -14.13
N GLY A 270 -11.94 -3.96 -15.27
CA GLY A 270 -12.39 -2.57 -15.32
C GLY A 270 -11.31 -1.54 -15.01
N THR A 271 -11.74 -0.35 -14.60
CA THR A 271 -10.87 0.81 -14.37
C THR A 271 -10.97 1.28 -12.92
N ALA A 272 -9.83 1.54 -12.28
CA ALA A 272 -9.80 2.10 -10.93
C ALA A 272 -10.50 3.48 -10.86
N LEU A 273 -11.31 3.72 -9.83
CA LEU A 273 -12.03 4.98 -9.61
C LEU A 273 -11.06 6.17 -9.62
N GLN A 274 -9.88 6.05 -9.02
CA GLN A 274 -8.84 7.07 -9.05
C GLN A 274 -8.48 7.50 -10.48
N ARG A 275 -8.42 6.56 -11.43
CA ARG A 275 -8.09 6.86 -12.83
C ARG A 275 -9.25 7.55 -13.56
N LEU A 276 -10.49 7.17 -13.25
CA LEU A 276 -11.67 7.84 -13.79
C LEU A 276 -11.76 9.29 -13.31
N LEU A 277 -11.51 9.53 -12.02
CA LEU A 277 -11.47 10.87 -11.43
C LEU A 277 -10.38 11.75 -12.05
N ARG A 278 -9.21 11.19 -12.39
CA ARG A 278 -8.15 11.94 -13.09
C ARG A 278 -8.49 12.24 -14.55
N GLY A 279 -9.26 11.37 -15.20
CA GLY A 279 -9.57 11.46 -16.63
C GLY A 279 -10.80 12.30 -16.97
N GLY A 280 -11.59 12.69 -15.97
CA GLY A 280 -12.80 13.52 -16.11
C GLY A 280 -13.99 12.86 -16.82
N HIS A 281 -13.79 11.73 -17.50
CA HIS A 281 -14.87 11.00 -18.17
C HIS A 281 -15.73 10.23 -17.16
N ASP A 282 -17.02 10.58 -17.11
CA ASP A 282 -18.06 9.92 -16.32
C ASP A 282 -17.80 9.80 -14.80
N ALA A 283 -16.98 10.72 -14.26
CA ALA A 283 -16.61 10.74 -12.85
C ALA A 283 -17.83 10.79 -11.89
N ALA A 284 -18.87 11.53 -12.28
CA ALA A 284 -20.08 11.68 -11.46
C ALA A 284 -20.85 10.35 -11.33
N ASN A 285 -21.08 9.63 -12.43
CA ASN A 285 -21.75 8.33 -12.39
C ASN A 285 -20.91 7.30 -11.63
N ALA A 286 -19.60 7.27 -11.90
CA ALA A 286 -18.66 6.40 -11.20
C ALA A 286 -18.71 6.56 -9.68
N LEU A 287 -18.80 7.81 -9.20
CA LEU A 287 -18.96 8.10 -7.77
C LEU A 287 -20.31 7.65 -7.24
N ARG A 288 -21.41 7.84 -7.97
CA ARG A 288 -22.74 7.42 -7.52
C ARG A 288 -22.85 5.92 -7.37
N ILE A 289 -22.40 5.16 -8.37
CA ILE A 289 -22.45 3.69 -8.29
C ILE A 289 -21.50 3.17 -7.20
N THR A 290 -20.35 3.81 -6.99
CA THR A 290 -19.45 3.49 -5.87
C THR A 290 -20.13 3.76 -4.54
N ALA A 291 -20.81 4.90 -4.37
CA ALA A 291 -21.51 5.25 -3.15
C ALA A 291 -22.59 4.21 -2.79
N ARG A 292 -23.36 3.76 -3.78
CA ARG A 292 -24.36 2.68 -3.62
C ARG A 292 -23.73 1.36 -3.21
N ALA A 293 -22.63 0.97 -3.86
CA ALA A 293 -21.93 -0.27 -3.55
C ALA A 293 -21.35 -0.26 -2.12
N VAL A 294 -20.80 0.88 -1.68
CA VAL A 294 -20.25 1.04 -0.33
C VAL A 294 -21.36 1.09 0.71
N ALA A 295 -22.46 1.78 0.44
CA ALA A 295 -23.65 1.78 1.29
C ALA A 295 -24.22 0.36 1.49
N ALA A 296 -24.23 -0.44 0.42
CA ALA A 296 -24.63 -1.84 0.51
C ALA A 296 -23.61 -2.68 1.28
N PHE A 297 -22.31 -2.52 1.01
CA PHE A 297 -21.25 -3.22 1.76
C PHE A 297 -21.35 -2.92 3.24
N ASN A 298 -21.48 -1.64 3.63
CA ASN A 298 -21.53 -1.19 5.02
C ASN A 298 -22.78 -1.62 5.80
N GLN A 299 -23.81 -2.13 5.11
CA GLN A 299 -25.02 -2.69 5.70
C GLN A 299 -25.09 -4.22 5.53
N ASP A 300 -24.06 -4.84 4.96
CA ASP A 300 -24.05 -6.27 4.68
C ASP A 300 -23.88 -7.08 5.96
N ASP A 301 -24.51 -8.25 6.00
CA ASP A 301 -24.17 -9.30 6.94
C ASP A 301 -23.12 -10.19 6.27
N LEU A 302 -21.86 -10.01 6.66
CA LEU A 302 -20.76 -10.80 6.10
C LEU A 302 -20.90 -12.29 6.40
N GLY A 303 -21.75 -12.69 7.36
CA GLY A 303 -22.00 -14.08 7.74
C GLY A 303 -20.77 -14.84 8.24
N ASN A 304 -19.66 -14.12 8.45
CA ASN A 304 -18.36 -14.68 8.81
C ASN A 304 -18.02 -14.28 10.25
N ALA A 305 -18.11 -15.24 11.16
CA ALA A 305 -17.81 -15.06 12.58
C ALA A 305 -16.35 -14.68 12.89
N ASN A 306 -15.45 -14.73 11.90
CA ASN A 306 -14.03 -14.42 12.06
C ASN A 306 -13.67 -12.96 11.74
N VAL A 307 -14.63 -12.12 11.31
CA VAL A 307 -14.36 -10.70 11.09
C VAL A 307 -14.29 -10.00 12.43
N ALA A 308 -13.10 -9.45 12.75
CA ALA A 308 -12.87 -8.79 14.03
C ALA A 308 -13.69 -7.50 14.17
N GLU A 309 -14.14 -7.19 15.37
CA GLU A 309 -14.69 -5.89 15.72
C GLU A 309 -13.56 -4.86 15.94
N SER A 310 -13.83 -3.62 15.53
CA SER A 310 -12.96 -2.46 15.73
C SER A 310 -13.75 -1.42 16.53
N PRO A 311 -13.62 -1.42 17.87
CA PRO A 311 -14.35 -0.50 18.73
C PRO A 311 -13.87 0.94 18.55
N LEU A 312 -14.67 1.91 19.00
CA LEU A 312 -14.32 3.33 18.93
C LEU A 312 -12.92 3.62 19.52
N ALA A 313 -12.55 2.94 20.62
CA ALA A 313 -11.23 3.09 21.24
C ALA A 313 -10.07 2.77 20.28
N ALA A 314 -10.22 1.76 19.41
CA ALA A 314 -9.21 1.41 18.41
C ALA A 314 -9.13 2.51 17.33
N GLN A 315 -10.26 3.04 16.87
CA GLN A 315 -10.31 4.17 15.95
C GLN A 315 -9.63 5.42 16.54
N LEU A 316 -9.93 5.77 17.79
CA LEU A 316 -9.33 6.94 18.44
C LEU A 316 -7.83 6.78 18.63
N GLU A 317 -7.35 5.56 18.89
CA GLU A 317 -5.91 5.28 18.95
C GLU A 317 -5.24 5.45 17.59
N GLU A 318 -5.87 5.00 16.49
CA GLU A 318 -5.35 5.22 15.13
C GLU A 318 -5.25 6.71 14.78
N LEU A 319 -6.29 7.48 15.11
CA LEU A 319 -6.28 8.94 14.98
C LEU A 319 -5.16 9.56 15.81
N ARG A 320 -5.00 9.15 17.08
CA ARG A 320 -3.95 9.66 17.97
C ARG A 320 -2.55 9.40 17.41
N LEU A 321 -2.29 8.19 16.91
CA LEU A 321 -1.02 7.83 16.27
C LEU A 321 -0.78 8.66 14.99
N GLY A 322 -1.83 8.87 14.20
CA GLY A 322 -1.80 9.71 13.01
C GLY A 322 -1.49 11.17 13.32
N ALA A 323 -2.23 11.75 14.26
CA ALA A 323 -2.09 13.10 14.77
C ALA A 323 -0.66 13.36 15.26
N ALA A 324 -0.13 12.48 16.11
CA ALA A 324 1.22 12.64 16.66
C ALA A 324 2.33 12.58 15.59
N ILE A 325 2.10 11.93 14.44
CA ILE A 325 3.01 12.02 13.28
C ILE A 325 2.93 13.39 12.61
N VAL A 326 1.72 13.93 12.45
CA VAL A 326 1.52 15.27 11.84
C VAL A 326 2.11 16.35 12.75
N GLU A 327 1.86 16.27 14.06
CA GLU A 327 2.43 17.17 15.07
C GLU A 327 3.96 17.15 15.05
N TRP A 328 4.57 15.97 14.91
CA TRP A 328 6.02 15.85 14.81
C TRP A 328 6.54 16.40 13.48
N ALA A 329 5.88 16.10 12.35
CA ALA A 329 6.34 16.46 11.02
C ALA A 329 6.14 17.96 10.69
N GLN A 330 5.10 18.60 11.21
CA GLN A 330 4.83 20.04 11.09
C GLN A 330 4.38 20.62 12.44
N PRO A 331 5.33 20.97 13.33
CA PRO A 331 5.04 21.48 14.66
C PRO A 331 4.10 22.70 14.68
N GLU A 332 4.09 23.51 13.62
CA GLU A 332 3.22 24.68 13.48
C GLU A 332 1.72 24.31 13.44
N LEU A 333 1.38 23.09 13.00
CA LEU A 333 0.01 22.60 12.93
C LEU A 333 -0.44 21.91 14.23
N ALA A 334 0.45 21.72 15.20
CA ALA A 334 0.21 20.79 16.30
C ALA A 334 -0.98 21.18 17.18
N THR A 335 -1.14 22.47 17.48
CA THR A 335 -2.29 22.97 18.26
C THR A 335 -3.62 22.70 17.55
N LEU A 336 -3.67 22.90 16.22
CA LEU A 336 -4.88 22.66 15.43
C LEU A 336 -5.20 21.17 15.35
N VAL A 337 -4.21 20.32 15.11
CA VAL A 337 -4.37 18.86 15.05
C VAL A 337 -4.86 18.29 16.38
N ARG A 338 -4.34 18.78 17.52
CA ARG A 338 -4.81 18.39 18.85
C ARG A 338 -6.26 18.82 19.08
N ALA A 339 -6.63 20.03 18.68
CA ALA A 339 -8.01 20.51 18.80
C ALA A 339 -8.98 19.66 17.97
N ILE A 340 -8.63 19.33 16.73
CA ILE A 340 -9.42 18.44 15.87
C ILE A 340 -9.56 17.06 16.51
N SER A 341 -8.45 16.46 16.96
CA SER A 341 -8.45 15.12 17.56
C SER A 341 -9.29 15.07 18.83
N ALA A 342 -9.23 16.12 19.66
CA ALA A 342 -10.05 16.25 20.86
C ALA A 342 -11.54 16.40 20.53
N ALA A 343 -11.90 17.18 19.50
CA ALA A 343 -13.29 17.32 19.05
C ALA A 343 -13.86 15.99 18.53
N VAL A 344 -13.07 15.24 17.76
CA VAL A 344 -13.45 13.89 17.29
C VAL A 344 -13.64 12.93 18.47
N ALA A 345 -12.70 12.90 19.41
CA ALA A 345 -12.78 12.04 20.59
C ALA A 345 -13.96 12.38 21.52
N ALA A 346 -14.33 13.67 21.62
CA ALA A 346 -15.45 14.11 22.44
C ALA A 346 -16.82 13.93 21.75
N GLY A 347 -16.87 13.92 20.41
CA GLY A 347 -18.11 13.91 19.64
C GLY A 347 -18.52 12.55 19.08
N LEU A 348 -17.59 11.60 18.96
CA LEU A 348 -17.91 10.24 18.53
C LEU A 348 -18.36 9.37 19.70
N GLU A 349 -19.36 8.53 19.44
CA GLU A 349 -19.91 7.56 20.39
C GLU A 349 -19.80 6.15 19.81
N GLU A 350 -19.80 5.14 20.67
CA GLU A 350 -19.86 3.74 20.23
C GLU A 350 -21.21 3.48 19.55
N VAL A 351 -21.19 2.84 18.38
CA VAL A 351 -22.38 2.55 17.57
C VAL A 351 -22.45 1.06 17.24
N PRO A 352 -23.63 0.51 16.90
CA PRO A 352 -23.71 -0.85 16.35
C PRO A 352 -22.73 -1.00 15.18
N PRO A 353 -21.79 -1.95 15.25
CA PRO A 353 -20.77 -2.07 14.23
C PRO A 353 -21.35 -2.68 12.96
N GLY A 354 -20.92 -2.17 11.81
CA GLY A 354 -21.16 -2.78 10.50
C GLY A 354 -19.85 -3.02 9.78
N PRO A 355 -19.85 -3.82 8.71
CA PRO A 355 -18.63 -4.07 7.94
C PRO A 355 -18.05 -2.79 7.35
N ILE A 356 -16.76 -2.57 7.58
CA ILE A 356 -15.98 -1.52 6.94
C ILE A 356 -14.78 -2.14 6.22
N HIS A 357 -14.41 -1.54 5.09
CA HIS A 357 -13.24 -1.92 4.32
C HIS A 357 -11.95 -1.57 5.08
N GLY A 358 -11.94 -0.46 5.83
CA GLY A 358 -10.85 -0.08 6.73
C GLY A 358 -9.60 0.52 6.05
N ASP A 359 -9.53 0.52 4.72
CA ASP A 359 -8.55 1.29 3.91
C ASP A 359 -9.24 1.75 2.63
N PHE A 360 -10.45 2.32 2.76
CA PHE A 360 -11.30 2.66 1.64
C PHE A 360 -10.83 3.95 0.94
N LYS A 361 -10.41 3.82 -0.32
CA LYS A 361 -9.88 4.94 -1.12
C LYS A 361 -10.02 4.69 -2.64
N PRO A 362 -9.88 5.72 -3.49
CA PRO A 362 -10.25 5.61 -4.91
C PRO A 362 -9.44 4.58 -5.74
N ASP A 363 -8.22 4.21 -5.34
CA ASP A 363 -7.43 3.17 -6.02
C ASP A 363 -7.81 1.74 -5.59
N HIS A 364 -8.69 1.59 -4.59
CA HIS A 364 -9.19 0.30 -4.11
C HIS A 364 -10.58 -0.07 -4.67
N VAL A 365 -11.12 0.77 -5.55
CA VAL A 365 -12.41 0.58 -6.20
C VAL A 365 -12.22 0.49 -7.70
N PHE A 366 -12.72 -0.57 -8.32
CA PHE A 366 -12.67 -0.78 -9.77
C PHE A 366 -14.09 -0.80 -10.34
N LEU A 367 -14.26 -0.21 -11.52
CA LEU A 367 -15.52 -0.15 -12.25
C LEU A 367 -15.41 -0.91 -13.56
N ALA A 368 -16.21 -1.95 -13.72
CA ALA A 368 -16.40 -2.69 -14.97
C ALA A 368 -17.84 -2.48 -15.48
N GLY A 369 -18.04 -1.40 -16.23
CA GLY A 369 -19.39 -0.86 -16.46
C GLY A 369 -19.99 -0.37 -15.14
N ASP A 370 -21.22 -0.78 -14.84
CA ASP A 370 -21.90 -0.43 -13.58
C ASP A 370 -21.51 -1.33 -12.41
N ARG A 371 -20.66 -2.34 -12.64
CA ARG A 371 -20.21 -3.26 -11.59
C ARG A 371 -19.05 -2.65 -10.80
N VAL A 372 -19.25 -2.46 -9.51
CA VAL A 372 -18.22 -2.05 -8.55
C VAL A 372 -17.51 -3.26 -7.98
N ILE A 373 -16.18 -3.24 -8.01
CA ILE A 373 -15.31 -4.30 -7.51
C ILE A 373 -14.37 -3.71 -6.45
N PHE A 374 -14.45 -4.22 -5.22
CA PHE A 374 -13.54 -3.86 -4.15
C PHE A 374 -12.28 -4.73 -4.18
N ILE A 375 -11.13 -4.09 -3.97
CA ILE A 375 -9.83 -4.76 -3.82
C ILE A 375 -9.19 -4.34 -2.49
N ASP A 376 -8.18 -5.08 -2.03
CA ASP A 376 -7.47 -4.77 -0.78
C ASP A 376 -8.30 -4.88 0.51
N LEU A 377 -9.16 -5.92 0.60
CA LEU A 377 -9.98 -6.25 1.77
C LEU A 377 -9.19 -6.83 2.96
N ASP A 378 -7.88 -6.60 3.04
CA ASP A 378 -7.06 -7.06 4.18
C ASP A 378 -7.38 -6.33 5.49
N SER A 379 -7.99 -5.16 5.42
CA SER A 379 -8.33 -4.34 6.60
C SER A 379 -9.80 -4.44 7.00
N VAL A 380 -10.56 -5.40 6.45
CA VAL A 380 -11.98 -5.53 6.75
C VAL A 380 -12.18 -5.90 8.21
N VAL A 381 -13.03 -5.13 8.88
CA VAL A 381 -13.44 -5.28 10.29
C VAL A 381 -14.90 -4.85 10.43
N LEU A 382 -15.52 -5.17 11.56
CA LEU A 382 -16.82 -4.59 11.94
C LEU A 382 -16.55 -3.34 12.79
N GLY A 383 -16.91 -2.15 12.30
CA GLY A 383 -16.68 -0.88 12.98
C GLY A 383 -17.78 0.14 12.65
N ASP A 384 -17.56 1.42 12.91
CA ASP A 384 -18.53 2.45 12.53
C ASP A 384 -18.65 2.54 10.98
N PRO A 385 -19.82 2.23 10.40
CA PRO A 385 -20.04 2.23 8.95
C PRO A 385 -19.72 3.55 8.25
N VAL A 386 -19.76 4.67 8.97
CA VAL A 386 -19.50 6.01 8.43
C VAL A 386 -18.00 6.26 8.17
N ARG A 387 -17.13 5.37 8.67
CA ARG A 387 -15.68 5.55 8.52
C ARG A 387 -15.22 5.44 7.07
N ASP A 388 -15.67 4.44 6.32
CA ASP A 388 -15.30 4.26 4.91
C ASP A 388 -15.68 5.46 4.01
N PRO A 389 -16.94 5.93 3.99
CA PRO A 389 -17.30 7.08 3.15
C PRO A 389 -16.55 8.35 3.56
N ALA A 390 -16.23 8.52 4.85
CA ALA A 390 -15.40 9.64 5.33
C ALA A 390 -13.94 9.54 4.82
N HIS A 391 -13.37 8.33 4.75
CA HIS A 391 -12.05 8.12 4.18
C HIS A 391 -12.03 8.40 2.68
N LEU A 392 -12.99 7.90 1.91
CA LEU A 392 -13.06 8.25 0.48
C LEU A 392 -13.21 9.77 0.28
N PHE A 393 -14.09 10.41 1.07
CA PHE A 393 -14.24 11.86 1.07
C PHE A 393 -12.89 12.55 1.33
N ALA A 394 -12.16 12.15 2.37
CA ALA A 394 -10.86 12.73 2.73
C ALA A 394 -9.80 12.54 1.63
N TYR A 395 -9.74 11.35 1.01
CA TYR A 395 -8.82 11.08 -0.10
C TYR A 395 -9.13 11.93 -1.34
N VAL A 396 -10.41 12.09 -1.68
CA VAL A 396 -10.84 12.89 -2.84
C VAL A 396 -10.68 14.38 -2.57
N ALA A 397 -11.21 14.90 -1.45
CA ALA A 397 -11.14 16.30 -1.08
C ALA A 397 -9.68 16.75 -0.82
N GLY A 398 -8.87 15.91 -0.19
CA GLY A 398 -7.43 16.11 0.00
C GLY A 398 -6.59 15.86 -1.25
N ARG A 399 -7.22 15.46 -2.37
CA ARG A 399 -6.60 15.22 -3.68
C ARG A 399 -5.42 14.26 -3.66
N VAL A 400 -5.41 13.28 -2.76
CA VAL A 400 -4.31 12.31 -2.66
C VAL A 400 -4.33 11.41 -3.88
N GLY A 401 -3.26 11.46 -4.68
CA GLY A 401 -3.22 10.79 -5.97
C GLY A 401 -4.18 11.42 -6.99
N LEU A 402 -4.63 12.66 -6.82
CA LEU A 402 -5.50 13.39 -7.75
C LEU A 402 -4.96 14.79 -8.02
N ASP A 403 -3.63 14.95 -8.08
CA ASP A 403 -2.98 16.26 -8.17
C ASP A 403 -3.42 17.10 -9.39
N GLY A 404 -3.82 16.45 -10.48
CA GLY A 404 -4.33 17.10 -11.68
C GLY A 404 -5.79 17.57 -11.60
N LEU A 405 -6.54 17.18 -10.56
CA LEU A 405 -7.94 17.58 -10.38
C LEU A 405 -8.02 18.94 -9.63
N PRO A 406 -8.71 19.95 -10.16
CA PRO A 406 -8.90 21.23 -9.46
C PRO A 406 -9.53 21.04 -8.09
N ALA A 407 -9.12 21.83 -7.10
CA ALA A 407 -9.56 21.67 -5.71
C ALA A 407 -11.09 21.79 -5.54
N GLU A 408 -11.72 22.71 -6.27
CA GLU A 408 -13.19 22.86 -6.24
C GLU A 408 -13.92 21.64 -6.84
N GLU A 409 -13.41 21.11 -7.96
CA GLU A 409 -13.97 19.90 -8.58
C GLU A 409 -13.81 18.69 -7.66
N ALA A 410 -12.66 18.54 -7.01
CA ALA A 410 -12.42 17.50 -6.03
C ALA A 410 -13.38 17.59 -4.84
N ARG A 411 -13.60 18.79 -4.30
CA ARG A 411 -14.59 19.03 -3.23
C ARG A 411 -16.02 18.75 -3.69
N ALA A 412 -16.38 19.11 -4.91
CA ALA A 412 -17.69 18.82 -5.49
C ALA A 412 -17.89 17.30 -5.66
N ALA A 413 -16.88 16.60 -6.17
CA ALA A 413 -16.86 15.15 -6.34
C ALA A 413 -17.01 14.41 -5.00
N ALA A 414 -16.27 14.83 -3.97
CA ALA A 414 -16.37 14.26 -2.62
C ALA A 414 -17.76 14.47 -2.01
N ARG A 415 -18.34 15.67 -2.16
CA ARG A 415 -19.71 15.97 -1.71
C ARG A 415 -20.78 15.18 -2.48
N LEU A 416 -20.61 15.01 -3.78
CA LEU A 416 -21.51 14.20 -4.61
C LEU A 416 -21.55 12.75 -4.12
N PHE A 417 -20.37 12.14 -3.91
CA PHE A 417 -20.27 10.79 -3.37
C PHE A 417 -20.95 10.67 -1.99
N ALA A 418 -20.65 11.60 -1.08
CA ALA A 418 -21.22 11.57 0.27
C ALA A 418 -22.74 11.73 0.25
N ALA A 419 -23.26 12.66 -0.56
CA ALA A 419 -24.70 12.85 -0.73
C ALA A 419 -25.39 11.56 -1.19
N GLU A 420 -24.88 10.93 -2.26
CA GLU A 420 -25.43 9.67 -2.75
C GLU A 420 -25.33 8.57 -1.69
N TYR A 421 -24.20 8.42 -0.99
CA TYR A 421 -24.05 7.40 0.05
C TYR A 421 -25.15 7.52 1.12
N PHE A 422 -25.38 8.74 1.60
CA PHE A 422 -26.38 9.01 2.65
C PHE A 422 -27.83 8.89 2.19
N ASP A 423 -28.10 8.78 0.88
CA ASP A 423 -29.43 8.47 0.35
C ASP A 423 -29.76 6.97 0.45
N HIS A 424 -28.76 6.10 0.70
CA HIS A 424 -28.91 4.64 0.74
C HIS A 424 -28.60 4.01 2.11
N VAL A 425 -28.40 4.82 3.15
CA VAL A 425 -28.11 4.35 4.53
C VAL A 425 -29.01 5.07 5.55
N PRO A 426 -29.09 4.59 6.81
CA PRO A 426 -29.91 5.24 7.83
C PRO A 426 -29.55 6.72 8.06
N GLU A 427 -30.55 7.59 8.13
CA GLU A 427 -30.37 9.05 8.32
C GLU A 427 -29.50 9.38 9.56
N ALA A 428 -29.62 8.59 10.62
CA ALA A 428 -28.85 8.74 11.85
C ALA A 428 -27.32 8.71 11.63
N TRP A 429 -26.85 8.04 10.57
CA TRP A 429 -25.42 7.95 10.25
C TRP A 429 -24.83 9.29 9.79
N ARG A 430 -25.65 10.17 9.19
CA ARG A 430 -25.19 11.47 8.68
C ARG A 430 -24.67 12.39 9.80
N ARG A 431 -25.20 12.28 11.02
CA ARG A 431 -24.86 13.18 12.14
C ARG A 431 -23.39 13.16 12.52
N ARG A 432 -22.74 12.00 12.41
CA ARG A 432 -21.32 11.80 12.77
C ARG A 432 -20.35 11.94 11.60
N PHE A 433 -20.85 12.20 10.39
CA PHE A 433 -20.02 12.26 9.18
C PHE A 433 -18.93 13.34 9.25
N GLY A 434 -19.27 14.54 9.73
CA GLY A 434 -18.29 15.64 9.85
C GLY A 434 -17.10 15.29 10.76
N LEU A 435 -17.37 14.64 11.89
CA LEU A 435 -16.35 14.17 12.83
C LEU A 435 -15.46 13.08 12.21
N HIS A 436 -16.08 12.10 11.52
CA HIS A 436 -15.33 11.06 10.80
C HIS A 436 -14.47 11.66 9.67
N CYS A 437 -14.97 12.65 8.93
CA CYS A 437 -14.21 13.35 7.90
C CYS A 437 -13.02 14.10 8.50
N ALA A 438 -13.21 14.79 9.63
CA ALA A 438 -12.14 15.50 10.32
C ALA A 438 -11.03 14.53 10.77
N GLY A 439 -11.38 13.41 11.39
CA GLY A 439 -10.43 12.35 11.77
C GLY A 439 -9.71 11.74 10.56
N ALA A 440 -10.46 11.37 9.53
CA ALA A 440 -9.92 10.79 8.30
C ALA A 440 -8.94 11.74 7.59
N LEU A 441 -9.19 13.05 7.59
CA LEU A 441 -8.29 14.04 7.00
C LEU A 441 -6.96 14.16 7.77
N VAL A 442 -6.97 14.01 9.11
CA VAL A 442 -5.74 13.93 9.91
C VAL A 442 -4.97 12.63 9.61
N GLU A 443 -5.67 11.50 9.48
CA GLU A 443 -5.05 10.23 9.09
C GLU A 443 -4.45 10.28 7.67
N VAL A 444 -5.14 10.94 6.74
CA VAL A 444 -4.66 11.22 5.38
C VAL A 444 -3.44 12.13 5.40
N ALA A 445 -3.44 13.20 6.20
CA ALA A 445 -2.26 14.06 6.39
C ALA A 445 -1.04 13.25 6.86
N SER A 446 -1.24 12.38 7.86
CA SER A 446 -0.21 11.45 8.32
C SER A 446 0.25 10.49 7.22
N ALA A 447 -0.66 10.02 6.37
CA ALA A 447 -0.32 9.16 5.22
C ALA A 447 0.48 9.88 4.13
N ILE A 448 0.14 11.13 3.81
CA ILE A 448 0.85 12.00 2.85
C ILE A 448 2.32 12.14 3.27
N PHE A 449 2.57 12.45 4.55
CA PHE A 449 3.92 12.50 5.10
C PHE A 449 4.63 11.13 5.03
N ARG A 450 4.01 10.06 5.55
CA ARG A 450 4.64 8.73 5.57
C ARG A 450 4.98 8.18 4.18
N ARG A 451 4.22 8.56 3.15
CA ARG A 451 4.45 8.18 1.75
C ARG A 451 5.46 9.08 1.05
N GLN A 452 5.93 10.14 1.71
CA GLN A 452 6.82 11.14 1.13
C GLN A 452 6.23 11.62 -0.21
N GLU A 453 4.99 12.11 -0.16
CA GLU A 453 4.36 12.70 -1.34
C GLU A 453 5.12 13.96 -1.78
N ALA A 454 5.10 14.28 -3.07
CA ALA A 454 5.63 15.55 -3.55
C ALA A 454 4.87 16.72 -2.89
N HIS A 455 5.58 17.75 -2.42
CA HIS A 455 4.98 18.88 -1.70
C HIS A 455 4.12 18.44 -0.50
N TRP A 456 4.59 17.40 0.22
CA TRP A 456 3.87 16.89 1.38
C TRP A 456 3.59 17.96 2.45
N PRO A 457 4.46 18.96 2.76
CA PRO A 457 4.15 19.95 3.79
C PRO A 457 2.91 20.78 3.45
N GLU A 458 2.80 21.21 2.19
CA GLU A 458 1.64 21.97 1.71
C GLU A 458 0.38 21.09 1.69
N LYS A 459 0.51 19.83 1.25
CA LYS A 459 -0.61 18.89 1.23
C LYS A 459 -1.10 18.52 2.63
N VAL A 460 -0.19 18.36 3.60
CA VAL A 460 -0.51 18.12 5.02
C VAL A 460 -1.24 19.32 5.61
N ALA A 461 -0.72 20.54 5.43
CA ALA A 461 -1.38 21.76 5.87
C ALA A 461 -2.79 21.91 5.27
N ALA A 462 -2.96 21.65 3.98
CA ALA A 462 -4.25 21.69 3.31
C ALA A 462 -5.24 20.65 3.86
N ALA A 463 -4.79 19.41 4.13
CA ALA A 463 -5.62 18.36 4.71
C ALA A 463 -6.06 18.71 6.15
N VAL A 464 -5.16 19.27 6.98
CA VAL A 464 -5.49 19.71 8.34
C VAL A 464 -6.46 20.90 8.34
N ALA A 465 -6.30 21.85 7.41
CA ALA A 465 -7.25 22.95 7.25
C ALA A 465 -8.64 22.43 6.86
N ALA A 466 -8.73 21.51 5.90
CA ALA A 466 -9.99 20.88 5.52
C ALA A 466 -10.62 20.07 6.68
N ALA A 467 -9.80 19.46 7.54
CA ALA A 467 -10.27 18.72 8.70
C ALA A 467 -10.98 19.66 9.69
N ARG A 468 -10.43 20.85 9.93
CA ARG A 468 -11.07 21.89 10.75
C ARG A 468 -12.41 22.32 10.15
N ASP A 469 -12.46 22.55 8.84
CA ASP A 469 -13.68 23.02 8.16
C ASP A 469 -14.82 21.97 8.20
N CYS A 470 -14.50 20.68 8.44
CA CYS A 470 -15.50 19.64 8.64
C CYS A 470 -16.18 19.67 10.03
N LEU A 471 -15.63 20.42 10.99
CA LEU A 471 -16.16 20.51 12.36
C LEU A 471 -17.15 21.66 12.57
N GLY A 472 -17.27 22.58 11.60
CA GLY A 472 -18.09 23.80 11.70
C GLY A 472 -17.26 25.04 11.92
#